data_AF-A0A9D1N7D6-F1
#
_entry.id   AF-A0A9D1N7D6-F1
#
_cell.length_a   1.000
_cell.length_b   1.000
_cell.length_c   1.000
_cell.angle_alpha   90.00
_cell.angle_beta   90.00
_cell.angle_gamma   90.00
#
_symmetry.space_group_name_H-M   'P 1'
#
loop_
_entity.id
_entity.type
_entity.pdbx_description
1 polymer ?
#
loop_
_entity_poly.entity_id
_entity_poly.type
_entity_poly.pdbx_seq_one_letter_code
_entity_poly.pdbx_strand_id
1 'polypeptide(L)'
;MDFTNISKNPIMLKEENKRFAFERDKEIRGYIKLETDGDKGLMVVTVENVKFFPRGEYSYKLILTGVKKEKRHYHMVGNISLSAYGKGEGSFRINPRDLDGQGLSLRDFSTAIIAAMSMVNHREALHPVLSGELSAPGEKSARPSTPKDYSPFYNRFVLENCIGLAKEQDRFTDILPFDHDLTGATWKKVTDSKLFPIISPGSKAPIAKYGHFLFGWQDTHYFLGVPGRFFPDEQPDGGKSGFAFWQPIMGMEEKAQDGSLPVDERRKEIYGYWIAAINRFNGHIEELPHIPDNSSGRSK
;
A
#
# COMPACT_ATOMS: atom_id res chain seq x y z
N MET A 1 -9.24 -3.15 -5.66
CA MET A 1 -9.42 -1.82 -5.01
C MET A 1 -9.39 -0.86 -6.16
N ASP A 2 -10.52 -0.73 -6.83
CA ASP A 2 -10.53 -0.30 -8.22
C ASP A 2 -11.11 1.09 -8.27
N PHE A 3 -10.18 2.02 -8.35
CA PHE A 3 -10.40 3.41 -8.60
C PHE A 3 -11.31 3.59 -9.81
N THR A 4 -12.51 4.10 -9.55
CA THR A 4 -13.68 3.86 -10.40
C THR A 4 -13.85 4.91 -11.51
N ASN A 5 -12.91 5.84 -11.64
CA ASN A 5 -12.73 6.65 -12.85
C ASN A 5 -11.27 6.64 -13.25
N ILE A 6 -10.86 5.59 -13.97
CA ILE A 6 -9.73 5.72 -14.87
C ILE A 6 -10.15 6.72 -15.95
N SER A 7 -9.38 7.80 -16.12
CA SER A 7 -9.41 8.52 -17.39
C SER A 7 -9.17 7.49 -18.50
N LYS A 8 -10.21 7.10 -19.25
CA LYS A 8 -10.17 6.01 -20.26
C LYS A 8 -9.01 6.17 -21.25
N ASN A 9 -8.49 7.38 -21.38
CA ASN A 9 -7.21 7.65 -22.02
C ASN A 9 -6.22 8.12 -20.94
N PRO A 10 -5.08 7.43 -20.77
CA PRO A 10 -4.02 7.97 -19.93
C PRO A 10 -3.64 9.37 -20.44
N ILE A 11 -3.41 10.30 -19.52
CA ILE A 11 -2.96 11.65 -19.89
C ILE A 11 -1.55 11.51 -20.41
N MET A 12 -1.39 11.58 -21.72
CA MET A 12 -0.08 11.51 -22.35
C MET A 12 0.67 12.79 -22.07
N LEU A 13 1.90 12.64 -21.59
CA LEU A 13 2.81 13.75 -21.37
C LEU A 13 3.75 13.89 -22.56
N LYS A 14 3.91 15.11 -23.04
CA LYS A 14 4.81 15.48 -24.13
C LYS A 14 6.17 15.87 -23.56
N GLU A 15 7.23 15.52 -24.29
CA GLU A 15 8.60 15.93 -23.97
C GLU A 15 8.74 17.45 -24.03
N GLU A 16 9.26 18.04 -22.96
CA GLU A 16 9.59 19.46 -22.86
C GLU A 16 11.11 19.71 -22.91
N ASN A 17 11.91 18.75 -22.42
CA ASN A 17 13.35 18.94 -22.29
C ASN A 17 14.17 17.67 -22.49
N LYS A 18 14.62 17.48 -23.74
CA LYS A 18 15.44 16.34 -24.18
C LYS A 18 16.80 16.21 -23.47
N ARG A 19 17.31 17.25 -22.77
CA ARG A 19 18.57 17.13 -21.99
C ARG A 19 18.48 16.08 -20.89
N PHE A 20 17.26 15.78 -20.45
CA PHE A 20 16.95 14.80 -19.42
C PHE A 20 16.57 13.43 -19.99
N ALA A 21 16.84 13.16 -21.28
CA ALA A 21 16.67 11.83 -21.85
C ALA A 21 17.84 10.91 -21.45
N PHE A 22 17.54 9.64 -21.15
CA PHE A 22 18.55 8.61 -20.87
C PHE A 22 19.28 8.21 -22.17
N GLU A 23 18.54 7.84 -23.20
CA GLU A 23 18.97 7.62 -24.58
C GLU A 23 18.62 8.85 -25.42
N ARG A 24 19.63 9.56 -25.94
CA ARG A 24 19.46 10.87 -26.61
C ARG A 24 18.77 10.78 -27.98
N ASP A 25 18.78 9.62 -28.59
CA ASP A 25 18.15 9.32 -29.88
C ASP A 25 16.65 9.00 -29.74
N LYS A 26 16.19 8.67 -28.54
CA LYS A 26 14.78 8.37 -28.23
C LYS A 26 14.10 9.54 -27.53
N GLU A 27 12.79 9.66 -27.70
CA GLU A 27 11.97 10.63 -26.96
C GLU A 27 11.74 10.18 -25.52
N ILE A 28 11.63 11.14 -24.60
CA ILE A 28 11.11 10.89 -23.26
C ILE A 28 9.60 10.68 -23.36
N ARG A 29 9.10 9.60 -22.75
CA ARG A 29 7.66 9.31 -22.73
C ARG A 29 7.17 9.32 -21.30
N GLY A 30 5.98 9.86 -21.10
CA GLY A 30 5.30 9.75 -19.83
C GLY A 30 3.81 9.70 -20.02
N TYR A 31 3.14 9.07 -19.08
CA TYR A 31 1.70 9.12 -19.02
C TYR A 31 1.24 9.10 -17.57
N ILE A 32 0.08 9.70 -17.33
CA ILE A 32 -0.58 9.69 -16.02
C ILE A 32 -1.87 8.90 -16.16
N LYS A 33 -2.00 7.87 -15.35
CA LYS A 33 -3.28 7.22 -15.06
C LYS A 33 -3.85 7.86 -13.81
N LEU A 34 -4.99 8.49 -14.01
CA LEU A 34 -5.72 9.17 -12.95
C LEU A 34 -7.00 8.39 -12.72
N GLU A 35 -7.23 8.09 -11.46
CA GLU A 35 -8.10 7.04 -11.01
C GLU A 35 -8.91 7.58 -9.82
N THR A 36 -10.12 8.11 -10.04
CA THR A 36 -10.87 8.82 -8.98
C THR A 36 -12.20 8.16 -8.61
N ASP A 37 -12.47 8.02 -7.32
CA ASP A 37 -13.75 7.56 -6.75
C ASP A 37 -14.14 8.45 -5.56
N GLY A 38 -15.19 9.26 -5.72
CA GLY A 38 -15.68 10.16 -4.67
C GLY A 38 -14.65 11.22 -4.23
N ASP A 39 -14.19 11.09 -2.99
CA ASP A 39 -13.15 11.90 -2.33
C ASP A 39 -11.77 11.21 -2.34
N LYS A 40 -11.64 10.07 -3.01
CA LYS A 40 -10.40 9.32 -3.15
C LYS A 40 -9.95 9.31 -4.60
N GLY A 41 -8.65 9.37 -4.81
CA GLY A 41 -8.07 9.16 -6.12
C GLY A 41 -6.67 8.58 -6.01
N LEU A 42 -6.26 7.89 -7.06
CA LEU A 42 -4.90 7.47 -7.29
C LEU A 42 -4.42 8.09 -8.59
N MET A 43 -3.23 8.67 -8.52
CA MET A 43 -2.53 9.19 -9.67
C MET A 43 -1.24 8.40 -9.80
N VAL A 44 -1.21 7.54 -10.81
CA VAL A 44 -0.02 6.77 -11.18
C VAL A 44 0.62 7.44 -12.37
N VAL A 45 1.83 7.94 -12.18
CA VAL A 45 2.67 8.46 -13.25
C VAL A 45 3.70 7.41 -13.63
N THR A 46 3.80 7.12 -14.91
CA THR A 46 4.85 6.25 -15.45
C THR A 46 5.66 7.05 -16.46
N VAL A 47 6.97 6.96 -16.36
CA VAL A 47 7.92 7.59 -17.29
C VAL A 47 8.90 6.57 -17.85
N GLU A 48 9.31 6.79 -19.09
CA GLU A 48 10.32 6.00 -19.77
C GLU A 48 11.33 6.91 -20.46
N ASN A 49 12.56 6.43 -20.58
CA ASN A 49 13.70 7.14 -21.15
C ASN A 49 14.09 8.43 -20.39
N VAL A 50 13.84 8.50 -19.08
CA VAL A 50 14.25 9.63 -18.23
C VAL A 50 15.63 9.38 -17.64
N LYS A 51 16.53 10.36 -17.73
CA LYS A 51 17.90 10.26 -17.23
C LYS A 51 17.96 10.07 -15.72
N PHE A 52 18.54 8.96 -15.27
CA PHE A 52 18.88 8.77 -13.86
C PHE A 52 20.21 9.48 -13.52
N PHE A 53 20.26 10.13 -12.35
CA PHE A 53 21.45 10.82 -11.83
C PHE A 53 21.95 10.07 -10.58
N PRO A 54 22.97 9.20 -10.71
CA PRO A 54 23.37 8.28 -9.63
C PRO A 54 23.85 8.95 -8.35
N ARG A 55 24.32 10.20 -8.41
CA ARG A 55 24.73 10.95 -7.21
C ARG A 55 23.59 11.80 -6.63
N GLY A 56 22.37 11.64 -7.16
CA GLY A 56 21.18 12.33 -6.69
C GLY A 56 21.15 13.82 -7.02
N GLU A 57 21.88 14.29 -8.04
CA GLU A 57 21.96 15.72 -8.38
C GLU A 57 20.60 16.32 -8.73
N TYR A 58 19.69 15.50 -9.28
CA TYR A 58 18.32 15.88 -9.59
C TYR A 58 17.32 14.87 -9.03
N SER A 59 16.20 15.38 -8.51
CA SER A 59 15.01 14.60 -8.20
C SER A 59 13.87 14.98 -9.14
N TYR A 60 13.07 13.99 -9.55
CA TYR A 60 11.93 14.21 -10.44
C TYR A 60 10.66 14.32 -9.63
N LYS A 61 9.86 15.36 -9.87
CA LYS A 61 8.62 15.60 -9.14
C LYS A 61 7.44 15.81 -10.07
N LEU A 62 6.27 15.33 -9.66
CA LEU A 62 5.00 15.63 -10.31
C LEU A 62 4.37 16.88 -9.68
N ILE A 63 4.01 17.83 -10.53
CA ILE A 63 3.42 19.12 -10.16
C ILE A 63 2.14 19.31 -10.97
N LEU A 64 1.05 19.67 -10.31
CA LEU A 64 -0.18 20.10 -10.97
C LEU A 64 -0.26 21.63 -10.95
N THR A 65 -0.68 22.24 -12.07
CA THR A 65 -0.91 23.68 -12.15
C THR A 65 -2.27 23.99 -12.76
N GLY A 66 -2.88 25.06 -12.29
CA GLY A 66 -4.18 25.55 -12.78
C GLY A 66 -4.39 27.02 -12.46
N VAL A 67 -5.49 27.58 -12.95
CA VAL A 67 -5.87 28.97 -12.70
C VAL A 67 -7.28 29.00 -12.13
N LYS A 68 -7.43 29.56 -10.92
CA LYS A 68 -8.71 29.75 -10.24
C LYS A 68 -8.82 31.19 -9.78
N LYS A 69 -9.90 31.89 -10.14
CA LYS A 69 -10.11 33.32 -9.82
C LYS A 69 -8.90 34.20 -10.22
N GLU A 70 -8.41 34.03 -11.45
CA GLU A 70 -7.23 34.73 -12.03
C GLU A 70 -5.89 34.50 -11.33
N LYS A 71 -5.84 33.70 -10.26
CA LYS A 71 -4.60 33.32 -9.58
C LYS A 71 -4.11 31.96 -10.09
N ARG A 72 -2.82 31.86 -10.42
CA ARG A 72 -2.20 30.58 -10.75
C ARG A 72 -1.85 29.83 -9.48
N HIS A 73 -2.22 28.56 -9.43
CA HIS A 73 -1.97 27.66 -8.31
C HIS A 73 -1.08 26.51 -8.75
N TYR A 74 -0.15 26.12 -7.89
CA TYR A 74 0.74 24.99 -8.08
C TYR A 74 0.56 24.03 -6.90
N HIS A 75 0.44 22.74 -7.19
CA HIS A 75 0.36 21.70 -6.18
C HIS A 75 1.44 20.64 -6.46
N MET A 76 2.34 20.46 -5.50
CA MET A 76 3.41 19.47 -5.55
C MET A 76 2.86 18.12 -5.09
N VAL A 77 2.73 17.15 -6.00
CA VAL A 77 2.13 15.85 -5.70
C VAL A 77 3.13 14.93 -5.02
N GLY A 78 4.36 14.85 -5.53
CA GLY A 78 5.38 13.99 -4.95
C GLY A 78 6.55 13.66 -5.88
N ASN A 79 7.45 12.81 -5.40
CA ASN A 79 8.64 12.38 -6.11
C ASN A 79 8.36 11.16 -6.99
N ILE A 80 9.03 11.08 -8.14
CA ILE A 80 8.99 9.92 -9.05
C ILE A 80 10.27 9.12 -8.84
N SER A 81 10.12 7.84 -8.55
CA SER A 81 11.25 6.93 -8.37
C SER A 81 11.70 6.42 -9.73
N LEU A 82 13.00 6.52 -10.01
CA LEU A 82 13.60 6.08 -11.26
C LEU A 82 14.48 4.85 -11.04
N SER A 83 14.44 3.93 -12.01
CA SER A 83 15.44 2.89 -12.19
C SER A 83 16.69 3.45 -12.89
N ALA A 84 17.81 2.73 -12.77
CA ALA A 84 19.06 3.08 -13.45
C ALA A 84 18.95 3.10 -14.99
N TYR A 85 17.92 2.45 -15.56
CA TYR A 85 17.67 2.36 -17.00
C TYR A 85 16.58 3.33 -17.49
N GLY A 86 16.26 4.35 -16.69
CA GLY A 86 15.41 5.46 -17.08
C GLY A 86 13.91 5.17 -17.20
N LYS A 87 13.46 4.04 -16.63
CA LYS A 87 12.04 3.82 -16.31
C LYS A 87 11.74 4.32 -14.91
N GLY A 88 10.58 4.92 -14.70
CA GLY A 88 10.17 5.37 -13.39
C GLY A 88 8.68 5.36 -13.16
N GLU A 89 8.30 5.28 -11.89
CA GLU A 89 6.92 5.28 -11.45
C GLU A 89 6.76 6.15 -10.19
N GLY A 90 5.63 6.84 -10.12
CA GLY A 90 5.15 7.50 -8.91
C GLY A 90 3.68 7.16 -8.71
N SER A 91 3.30 6.76 -7.50
CA SER A 91 1.94 6.35 -7.16
C SER A 91 1.44 7.21 -6.00
N PHE A 92 0.48 8.10 -6.28
CA PHE A 92 0.07 9.14 -5.35
C PHE A 92 -1.42 9.04 -5.04
N ARG A 93 -1.74 8.78 -3.77
CA ARG A 93 -3.12 8.89 -3.28
C ARG A 93 -3.46 10.37 -3.12
N ILE A 94 -4.56 10.79 -3.73
CA ILE A 94 -5.05 12.17 -3.73
C ILE A 94 -6.49 12.21 -3.24
N ASN A 95 -6.94 13.36 -2.75
CA ASN A 95 -8.36 13.67 -2.63
C ASN A 95 -8.78 14.57 -3.80
N PRO A 96 -9.53 14.06 -4.80
CA PRO A 96 -9.90 14.85 -5.98
C PRO A 96 -10.80 16.05 -5.67
N ARG A 97 -11.45 16.08 -4.51
CA ARG A 97 -12.29 17.20 -4.06
C ARG A 97 -11.49 18.25 -3.28
N ASP A 98 -10.33 17.88 -2.75
CA ASP A 98 -9.44 18.74 -1.98
C ASP A 98 -7.99 18.24 -2.07
N LEU A 99 -7.30 18.58 -3.15
CA LEU A 99 -5.95 18.11 -3.46
C LEU A 99 -4.90 18.67 -2.50
N ASP A 100 -5.04 19.94 -2.12
CA ASP A 100 -4.04 20.67 -1.34
C ASP A 100 -4.42 20.84 0.14
N GLY A 101 -5.58 20.33 0.56
CA GLY A 101 -6.11 20.49 1.91
C GLY A 101 -6.62 21.91 2.21
N GLN A 102 -6.67 22.78 1.19
CA GLN A 102 -7.08 24.19 1.28
C GLN A 102 -8.32 24.48 0.41
N GLY A 103 -8.97 23.43 -0.11
CA GLY A 103 -10.20 23.52 -0.88
C GLY A 103 -9.99 23.67 -2.39
N LEU A 104 -8.78 23.39 -2.92
CA LEU A 104 -8.59 23.24 -4.36
C LEU A 104 -8.86 21.81 -4.79
N SER A 105 -9.86 21.62 -5.65
CA SER A 105 -10.17 20.32 -6.23
C SER A 105 -9.27 20.01 -7.42
N LEU A 106 -9.22 18.74 -7.82
CA LEU A 106 -8.54 18.28 -9.05
C LEU A 106 -9.04 18.98 -10.31
N ARG A 107 -10.30 19.41 -10.34
CA ARG A 107 -10.88 20.16 -11.46
C ARG A 107 -10.32 21.58 -11.58
N ASP A 108 -9.71 22.11 -10.53
CA ASP A 108 -9.08 23.44 -10.54
C ASP A 108 -7.68 23.40 -11.19
N PHE A 109 -7.14 22.21 -11.50
CA PHE A 109 -5.85 22.01 -12.16
C PHE A 109 -6.05 21.58 -13.61
N SER A 110 -5.37 22.26 -14.53
CA SER A 110 -5.51 22.03 -15.98
C SER A 110 -4.30 21.31 -16.58
N THR A 111 -3.16 21.29 -15.89
CA THR A 111 -1.90 20.82 -16.47
C THR A 111 -1.09 20.04 -15.43
N ALA A 112 -0.54 18.91 -15.85
CA ALA A 112 0.44 18.14 -15.10
C ALA A 112 1.84 18.36 -15.69
N ILE A 113 2.84 18.51 -14.82
CA ILE A 113 4.23 18.73 -15.18
C ILE A 113 5.10 17.77 -14.38
N ILE A 114 6.00 17.07 -15.06
CA ILE A 114 7.13 16.39 -14.42
C ILE A 114 8.32 17.31 -14.54
N ALA A 115 8.88 17.73 -13.41
CA ALA A 115 10.03 18.63 -13.38
C ALA A 115 11.23 17.98 -12.69
N ALA A 116 12.42 18.22 -13.24
CA ALA A 116 13.68 17.91 -12.58
C ALA A 116 14.07 19.07 -11.65
N MET A 117 14.24 18.75 -10.37
CA MET A 117 14.62 19.68 -9.31
C MET A 117 16.03 19.38 -8.84
N SER A 118 16.90 20.39 -8.89
CA SER A 118 18.29 20.29 -8.41
C SER A 118 18.32 20.06 -6.90
N MET A 119 19.02 19.00 -6.47
CA MET A 119 19.24 18.71 -5.05
C MET A 119 20.53 19.34 -4.51
N VAL A 120 21.35 19.91 -5.40
CA VAL A 120 22.63 20.56 -5.07
C VAL A 120 22.47 22.09 -5.05
N ASN A 121 21.65 22.65 -5.94
CA ASN A 121 21.41 24.09 -6.02
C ASN A 121 19.92 24.41 -5.90
N HIS A 122 19.46 24.75 -4.70
CA HIS A 122 18.05 25.09 -4.44
C HIS A 122 17.56 26.39 -5.10
N ARG A 123 18.47 27.22 -5.64
CA ARG A 123 18.11 28.43 -6.41
C ARG A 123 17.96 28.16 -7.90
N GLU A 124 18.38 26.98 -8.35
CA GLU A 124 18.19 26.58 -9.74
C GLU A 124 16.69 26.46 -10.04
N ALA A 125 16.27 27.02 -11.17
CA ALA A 125 14.89 26.91 -11.60
C ALA A 125 14.51 25.45 -11.84
N LEU A 126 13.25 25.09 -11.56
CA LEU A 126 12.70 23.80 -11.94
C LEU A 126 12.80 23.64 -13.47
N HIS A 127 13.25 22.47 -13.92
CA HIS A 127 13.30 22.16 -15.35
C HIS A 127 12.10 21.28 -15.71
N PRO A 128 11.08 21.77 -16.42
CA PRO A 128 10.03 20.91 -16.97
C PRO A 128 10.66 19.88 -17.91
N VAL A 129 10.32 18.61 -17.72
CA VAL A 129 10.82 17.48 -18.50
C VAL A 129 9.70 16.91 -19.37
N LEU A 130 8.51 16.77 -18.78
CA LEU A 130 7.30 16.32 -19.46
C LEU A 130 6.11 17.18 -19.03
N SER A 131 5.16 17.45 -19.92
CA SER A 131 3.92 18.17 -19.60
C SER A 131 2.69 17.59 -20.31
N GLY A 132 1.50 17.75 -19.73
CA GLY A 132 0.26 17.32 -20.37
C GLY A 132 -1.00 17.94 -19.77
N GLU A 133 -2.08 17.97 -20.55
CA GLU A 133 -3.36 18.58 -20.16
C GLU A 133 -4.25 17.59 -19.39
N LEU A 134 -4.82 18.07 -18.28
CA LEU A 134 -5.79 17.34 -17.46
C LEU A 134 -7.21 17.60 -17.99
N SER A 135 -7.63 16.88 -19.01
CA SER A 135 -9.02 16.94 -19.51
C SER A 135 -9.93 16.08 -18.63
N ALA A 136 -10.79 16.71 -17.82
CA ALA A 136 -11.83 15.98 -17.08
C ALA A 136 -12.83 15.33 -18.07
N PRO A 137 -13.08 14.00 -18.02
CA PRO A 137 -14.05 13.38 -18.90
C PRO A 137 -15.47 13.92 -18.63
N GLY A 138 -16.08 14.52 -19.64
CA GLY A 138 -17.48 14.93 -19.61
C GLY A 138 -18.42 13.73 -19.50
N GLU A 139 -19.42 13.83 -18.64
CA GLU A 139 -20.50 12.85 -18.49
C GLU A 139 -21.28 12.68 -19.81
N LYS A 140 -21.24 11.48 -20.40
CA LYS A 140 -22.35 10.93 -21.20
C LYS A 140 -22.48 9.42 -21.01
N SER A 141 -23.73 9.01 -20.77
CA SER A 141 -24.17 7.64 -20.52
C SER A 141 -23.95 6.70 -21.70
N ALA A 142 -23.45 5.49 -21.43
CA ALA A 142 -24.00 4.20 -21.87
C ALA A 142 -23.07 3.08 -21.37
N ARG A 143 -23.65 2.08 -20.68
CA ARG A 143 -22.95 0.89 -20.18
C ARG A 143 -22.33 0.09 -21.33
N PRO A 144 -21.19 -0.57 -21.07
CA PRO A 144 -21.26 -2.01 -20.88
C PRO A 144 -20.70 -2.39 -19.49
N SER A 145 -21.21 -3.49 -18.93
CA SER A 145 -20.85 -3.97 -17.60
C SER A 145 -19.36 -4.34 -17.53
N THR A 146 -18.61 -3.52 -16.81
CA THR A 146 -17.33 -3.94 -16.21
C THR A 146 -17.61 -4.97 -15.11
N PRO A 147 -16.67 -5.90 -14.87
CA PRO A 147 -16.72 -6.73 -13.67
C PRO A 147 -16.75 -5.79 -12.47
N LYS A 148 -17.73 -5.99 -11.59
CA LYS A 148 -17.86 -5.20 -10.37
C LYS A 148 -16.64 -5.52 -9.49
N ASP A 149 -15.82 -4.52 -9.17
CA ASP A 149 -14.82 -4.66 -8.10
C ASP A 149 -15.51 -4.53 -6.76
N TYR A 150 -15.63 -5.65 -6.08
CA TYR A 150 -16.19 -5.70 -4.73
C TYR A 150 -15.11 -5.58 -3.65
N SER A 151 -13.83 -5.46 -4.01
CA SER A 151 -12.73 -5.33 -3.04
C SER A 151 -12.91 -4.15 -2.08
N PRO A 152 -13.39 -2.95 -2.49
CA PRO A 152 -13.65 -1.85 -1.57
C PRO A 152 -14.80 -2.17 -0.60
N PHE A 153 -15.86 -2.85 -1.08
CA PHE A 153 -16.94 -3.33 -0.22
C PHE A 153 -16.40 -4.36 0.78
N TYR A 154 -15.58 -5.29 0.32
CA TYR A 154 -14.94 -6.30 1.15
C TYR A 154 -13.99 -5.69 2.19
N ASN A 155 -13.10 -4.78 1.80
CA ASN A 155 -12.18 -4.09 2.72
C ASN A 155 -12.96 -3.24 3.74
N ARG A 156 -14.03 -2.57 3.30
CA ARG A 156 -14.93 -1.84 4.19
C ARG A 156 -15.62 -2.79 5.16
N PHE A 157 -16.13 -3.92 4.68
CA PHE A 157 -16.77 -4.93 5.51
C PHE A 157 -15.78 -5.51 6.54
N VAL A 158 -14.56 -5.85 6.13
CA VAL A 158 -13.49 -6.30 7.03
C VAL A 158 -13.19 -5.25 8.09
N LEU A 159 -13.04 -3.98 7.68
CA LEU A 159 -12.81 -2.87 8.59
C LEU A 159 -13.97 -2.66 9.58
N GLU A 160 -15.22 -2.73 9.11
CA GLU A 160 -16.42 -2.61 9.95
C GLU A 160 -16.51 -3.73 10.98
N ASN A 161 -16.17 -4.97 10.60
CA ASN A 161 -16.08 -6.08 11.54
C ASN A 161 -14.99 -5.84 12.59
N CYS A 162 -13.80 -5.36 12.18
CA CYS A 162 -12.72 -5.02 13.12
C CYS A 162 -13.11 -3.87 14.05
N ILE A 163 -13.83 -2.85 13.56
CA ILE A 163 -14.38 -1.77 14.39
C ILE A 163 -15.42 -2.32 15.37
N GLY A 164 -16.28 -3.26 14.94
CA GLY A 164 -17.22 -3.95 15.80
C GLY A 164 -16.52 -4.69 16.94
N LEU A 165 -15.48 -5.47 16.62
CA LEU A 165 -14.62 -6.12 17.62
C LEU A 165 -14.00 -5.11 18.58
N ALA A 166 -13.45 -4.00 18.07
CA ALA A 166 -12.84 -2.97 18.90
C ALA A 166 -13.84 -2.31 19.86
N LYS A 167 -15.10 -2.09 19.43
CA LYS A 167 -16.17 -1.56 20.31
C LYS A 167 -16.56 -2.53 21.41
N GLU A 168 -16.39 -3.82 21.19
CA GLU A 168 -16.73 -4.89 22.13
C GLU A 168 -15.51 -5.43 22.88
N GLN A 169 -14.36 -4.77 22.78
CA GLN A 169 -13.07 -5.26 23.31
C GLN A 169 -13.09 -5.65 24.80
N ASP A 170 -13.93 -5.00 25.61
CA ASP A 170 -14.04 -5.25 27.05
C ASP A 170 -14.68 -6.61 27.37
N ARG A 171 -15.38 -7.23 26.40
CA ARG A 171 -15.94 -8.58 26.52
C ARG A 171 -14.91 -9.67 26.30
N PHE A 172 -13.74 -9.33 25.76
CA PHE A 172 -12.72 -10.27 25.38
C PHE A 172 -11.60 -10.31 26.41
N THR A 173 -10.91 -11.45 26.49
CA THR A 173 -9.86 -11.68 27.48
C THR A 173 -8.57 -10.99 27.05
N ASP A 174 -8.00 -10.14 27.90
CA ASP A 174 -6.64 -9.61 27.76
C ASP A 174 -5.61 -10.72 27.78
N ILE A 175 -4.67 -10.68 26.85
CA ILE A 175 -3.60 -11.65 26.77
C ILE A 175 -2.28 -11.00 26.34
N LEU A 176 -1.18 -11.65 26.68
CA LEU A 176 0.17 -11.36 26.15
C LEU A 176 0.64 -12.61 25.40
N PRO A 177 0.33 -12.74 24.10
CA PRO A 177 0.57 -13.98 23.36
C PRO A 177 2.05 -14.23 23.04
N PHE A 178 2.87 -13.18 23.04
CA PHE A 178 4.25 -13.19 22.55
C PHE A 178 5.20 -12.66 23.63
N ASP A 179 6.41 -13.22 23.73
CA ASP A 179 7.45 -12.67 24.61
C ASP A 179 7.99 -11.33 24.07
N HIS A 180 8.18 -11.26 22.76
CA HIS A 180 8.59 -10.06 22.04
C HIS A 180 7.63 -9.73 20.90
N ASP A 181 6.55 -9.00 21.16
CA ASP A 181 5.58 -8.65 20.12
C ASP A 181 6.18 -7.77 19.02
N LEU A 182 6.24 -8.28 17.78
CA LEU A 182 6.77 -7.58 16.62
C LEU A 182 5.73 -6.65 15.96
N THR A 183 4.47 -6.76 16.36
CA THR A 183 3.37 -5.91 15.87
C THR A 183 3.16 -4.66 16.72
N GLY A 184 3.63 -4.66 17.97
CA GLY A 184 3.40 -3.59 18.94
C GLY A 184 1.94 -3.44 19.35
N ALA A 185 1.13 -4.49 19.20
CA ALA A 185 -0.31 -4.42 19.38
C ALA A 185 -0.74 -4.74 20.81
N THR A 186 -1.87 -4.19 21.22
CA THR A 186 -2.62 -4.70 22.38
C THR A 186 -3.49 -5.86 21.92
N TRP A 187 -3.42 -7.00 22.61
CA TRP A 187 -4.05 -8.25 22.17
C TRP A 187 -5.19 -8.71 23.07
N LYS A 188 -6.25 -9.18 22.43
CA LYS A 188 -7.40 -9.84 23.05
C LYS A 188 -7.60 -11.23 22.44
N LYS A 189 -7.99 -12.19 23.27
CA LYS A 189 -8.42 -13.52 22.84
C LYS A 189 -9.94 -13.55 22.65
N VAL A 190 -10.38 -13.96 21.47
CA VAL A 190 -11.80 -14.09 21.11
C VAL A 190 -12.13 -15.56 20.91
N THR A 191 -13.01 -16.11 21.76
CA THR A 191 -13.45 -17.52 21.69
C THR A 191 -14.67 -17.73 20.80
N ASP A 192 -15.46 -16.68 20.56
CA ASP A 192 -16.58 -16.77 19.62
C ASP A 192 -16.08 -16.65 18.19
N SER A 193 -15.89 -17.81 17.55
CA SER A 193 -15.41 -17.90 16.16
C SER A 193 -16.34 -17.24 15.14
N LYS A 194 -17.61 -16.98 15.49
CA LYS A 194 -18.57 -16.29 14.61
C LYS A 194 -18.23 -14.82 14.41
N LEU A 195 -17.46 -14.23 15.33
CA LEU A 195 -17.01 -12.85 15.26
C LEU A 195 -15.78 -12.68 14.35
N PHE A 196 -15.19 -13.77 13.85
CA PHE A 196 -14.03 -13.68 12.97
C PHE A 196 -14.41 -13.02 11.64
N PRO A 197 -13.73 -11.94 11.22
CA PRO A 197 -14.01 -11.27 9.97
C PRO A 197 -13.81 -12.21 8.77
N ILE A 198 -14.64 -12.08 7.73
CA ILE A 198 -14.56 -12.94 6.53
C ILE A 198 -13.36 -12.53 5.68
N ILE A 199 -12.16 -12.91 6.12
CA ILE A 199 -10.90 -12.56 5.44
C ILE A 199 -10.33 -13.76 4.67
N SER A 200 -10.44 -14.94 5.26
CA SER A 200 -9.79 -16.14 4.76
C SER A 200 -10.67 -17.36 5.00
N PRO A 201 -11.11 -18.07 3.95
CA PRO A 201 -11.73 -19.38 4.10
C PRO A 201 -10.80 -20.37 4.82
N GLY A 202 -9.49 -20.33 4.53
CA GLY A 202 -8.47 -21.17 5.17
C GLY A 202 -8.33 -20.99 6.68
N SER A 203 -8.80 -19.87 7.24
CA SER A 203 -8.76 -19.62 8.69
C SER A 203 -9.79 -20.39 9.50
N LYS A 204 -10.86 -20.91 8.86
CA LYS A 204 -11.95 -21.60 9.57
C LYS A 204 -11.49 -22.87 10.29
N ALA A 205 -10.70 -23.70 9.62
CA ALA A 205 -10.28 -24.98 10.19
C ALA A 205 -9.35 -24.81 11.41
N PRO A 206 -8.33 -23.93 11.38
CA PRO A 206 -7.51 -23.66 12.56
C PRO A 206 -8.31 -23.02 13.71
N ILE A 207 -9.16 -22.03 13.44
CA ILE A 207 -9.99 -21.39 14.49
C ILE A 207 -10.94 -22.41 15.14
N ALA A 208 -11.55 -23.30 14.36
CA ALA A 208 -12.41 -24.35 14.90
C ALA A 208 -11.62 -25.38 15.72
N LYS A 209 -10.44 -25.79 15.24
CA LYS A 209 -9.56 -26.74 15.93
C LYS A 209 -9.08 -26.22 17.28
N TYR A 210 -8.66 -24.96 17.34
CA TYR A 210 -8.06 -24.36 18.54
C TYR A 210 -9.06 -23.53 19.38
N GLY A 211 -10.28 -23.32 18.87
CA GLY A 211 -11.41 -22.71 19.58
C GLY A 211 -11.32 -21.21 19.82
N HIS A 212 -10.42 -20.50 19.14
CA HIS A 212 -10.26 -19.06 19.29
C HIS A 212 -9.49 -18.42 18.13
N PHE A 213 -9.51 -17.09 18.09
CA PHE A 213 -8.57 -16.26 17.34
C PHE A 213 -8.11 -15.09 18.21
N LEU A 214 -7.07 -14.39 17.77
CA LEU A 214 -6.60 -13.18 18.42
C LEU A 214 -7.05 -11.94 17.65
N PHE A 215 -7.49 -10.93 18.38
CA PHE A 215 -7.73 -9.60 17.86
C PHE A 215 -6.75 -8.63 18.51
N GLY A 216 -5.96 -7.95 17.69
CA GLY A 216 -4.98 -6.98 18.13
C GLY A 216 -5.23 -5.60 17.53
N TRP A 217 -4.74 -4.55 18.18
CA TRP A 217 -4.74 -3.22 17.57
C TRP A 217 -3.57 -2.36 18.03
N GLN A 218 -3.22 -1.42 17.17
CA GLN A 218 -2.36 -0.27 17.44
C GLN A 218 -2.93 0.96 16.72
N ASP A 219 -2.24 2.11 16.76
CA ASP A 219 -2.73 3.36 16.18
C ASP A 219 -3.10 3.27 14.69
N THR A 220 -2.34 2.49 13.92
CA THR A 220 -2.46 2.43 12.46
C THR A 220 -3.15 1.15 11.95
N HIS A 221 -3.12 0.06 12.72
CA HIS A 221 -3.54 -1.27 12.25
C HIS A 221 -4.40 -2.03 13.27
N TYR A 222 -5.37 -2.79 12.76
CA TYR A 222 -5.92 -3.96 13.43
C TYR A 222 -5.12 -5.19 13.02
N PHE A 223 -5.07 -6.19 13.89
CA PHE A 223 -4.43 -7.45 13.63
C PHE A 223 -5.37 -8.60 13.95
N LEU A 224 -5.30 -9.64 13.13
CA LEU A 224 -5.99 -10.90 13.38
C LEU A 224 -4.97 -12.01 13.44
N GLY A 225 -4.92 -12.73 14.56
CA GLY A 225 -4.06 -13.88 14.76
C GLY A 225 -4.86 -15.17 14.66
N VAL A 226 -4.53 -16.01 13.69
CA VAL A 226 -5.11 -17.34 13.52
C VAL A 226 -4.15 -18.36 14.11
N PRO A 227 -4.57 -19.17 15.11
CA PRO A 227 -3.69 -20.14 15.73
C PRO A 227 -3.25 -21.19 14.73
N GLY A 228 -1.96 -21.50 14.71
CA GLY A 228 -1.40 -22.48 13.80
C GLY A 228 0.09 -22.67 14.02
N ARG A 229 0.58 -23.84 13.65
CA ARG A 229 2.02 -24.12 13.63
C ARG A 229 2.69 -23.41 12.47
N PHE A 230 4.01 -23.24 12.55
CA PHE A 230 4.82 -22.67 11.46
C PHE A 230 5.00 -23.68 10.31
N PHE A 231 3.87 -24.11 9.72
CA PHE A 231 3.81 -25.18 8.76
C PHE A 231 2.90 -24.77 7.59
N PRO A 232 3.29 -24.97 6.32
CA PRO A 232 2.53 -24.48 5.17
C PRO A 232 1.07 -24.94 5.15
N ASP A 233 0.78 -26.16 5.59
CA ASP A 233 -0.59 -26.70 5.59
C ASP A 233 -1.48 -26.04 6.65
N GLU A 234 -0.89 -25.40 7.67
CA GLU A 234 -1.63 -24.63 8.69
C GLU A 234 -1.59 -23.12 8.41
N GLN A 235 -0.94 -22.66 7.34
CA GLN A 235 -0.97 -21.26 6.91
C GLN A 235 -2.27 -20.98 6.14
N PRO A 236 -3.11 -20.03 6.60
CA PRO A 236 -4.35 -19.71 5.91
C PRO A 236 -4.11 -19.30 4.44
N ASP A 237 -4.76 -20.03 3.52
CA ASP A 237 -4.69 -19.84 2.06
C ASP A 237 -3.26 -19.74 1.49
N GLY A 238 -2.27 -20.32 2.17
CA GLY A 238 -0.85 -20.20 1.81
C GLY A 238 -0.34 -18.75 1.83
N GLY A 239 -0.90 -17.90 2.70
CA GLY A 239 -0.52 -16.51 2.88
C GLY A 239 -1.19 -15.50 1.92
N LYS A 240 -1.90 -15.98 0.89
CA LYS A 240 -2.53 -15.11 -0.13
C LYS A 240 -3.65 -14.24 0.40
N SER A 241 -4.20 -14.56 1.57
CA SER A 241 -5.21 -13.76 2.28
C SER A 241 -4.59 -12.77 3.29
N GLY A 242 -3.26 -12.60 3.27
CA GLY A 242 -2.51 -11.67 4.12
C GLY A 242 -2.00 -12.26 5.42
N PHE A 243 -2.28 -13.53 5.71
CA PHE A 243 -1.67 -14.30 6.79
C PHE A 243 -0.25 -14.75 6.41
N ALA A 244 0.61 -13.80 6.07
CA ALA A 244 1.97 -14.01 5.59
C ALA A 244 3.01 -13.96 6.72
N PHE A 245 2.70 -13.26 7.81
CA PHE A 245 3.55 -13.17 8.99
C PHE A 245 3.15 -14.22 10.03
N TRP A 246 4.13 -14.82 10.71
CA TRP A 246 3.89 -15.80 11.78
C TRP A 246 4.78 -15.51 12.97
N GLN A 247 4.21 -15.66 14.17
CA GLN A 247 4.92 -15.44 15.42
C GLN A 247 4.65 -16.59 16.42
N PRO A 248 5.68 -17.18 17.06
CA PRO A 248 5.51 -18.23 18.06
C PRO A 248 4.82 -17.68 19.30
N ILE A 249 4.10 -18.53 20.03
CA ILE A 249 3.59 -18.17 21.36
C ILE A 249 4.75 -18.03 22.36
N MET A 250 4.52 -17.27 23.42
CA MET A 250 5.45 -17.10 24.53
C MET A 250 6.00 -18.45 25.04
N GLY A 251 7.32 -18.53 25.15
CA GLY A 251 8.06 -19.71 25.62
C GLY A 251 8.40 -20.72 24.51
N MET A 252 8.03 -20.42 23.25
CA MET A 252 8.35 -21.27 22.10
C MET A 252 9.36 -20.63 21.14
N GLU A 253 9.85 -19.42 21.44
CA GLU A 253 10.87 -18.71 20.69
C GLU A 253 12.20 -19.48 20.63
N GLU A 254 12.65 -20.02 21.77
CA GLU A 254 13.90 -20.79 21.85
C GLU A 254 13.83 -22.05 20.98
N LYS A 255 12.68 -22.76 21.00
CA LYS A 255 12.44 -23.91 20.11
C LYS A 255 12.37 -23.53 18.64
N ALA A 256 11.90 -22.32 18.32
CA ALA A 256 11.92 -21.81 16.96
C ALA A 256 13.35 -21.56 16.44
N GLN A 257 14.25 -21.19 17.34
CA GLN A 257 15.63 -20.83 17.03
C GLN A 257 16.64 -21.97 17.29
N ASP A 258 16.20 -23.09 17.87
CA ASP A 258 17.06 -24.24 18.19
C ASP A 258 17.68 -24.85 16.92
N GLY A 259 18.96 -24.62 16.69
CA GLY A 259 19.69 -25.14 15.53
C GLY A 259 19.94 -26.66 15.56
N SER A 260 19.63 -27.36 16.66
CA SER A 260 19.94 -28.78 16.83
C SER A 260 18.99 -29.73 16.08
N LEU A 261 17.77 -29.28 15.78
CA LEU A 261 16.75 -30.05 15.05
C LEU A 261 16.66 -29.62 13.57
N PRO A 262 16.26 -30.49 12.64
CA PRO A 262 15.89 -30.09 11.28
C PRO A 262 14.72 -29.10 11.27
N VAL A 263 14.74 -28.13 10.34
CA VAL A 263 13.71 -27.08 10.22
C VAL A 263 12.29 -27.67 10.18
N ASP A 264 12.08 -28.75 9.44
CA ASP A 264 10.76 -29.35 9.24
C ASP A 264 10.23 -30.10 10.47
N GLU A 265 11.11 -30.56 11.36
CA GLU A 265 10.71 -31.14 12.64
C GLU A 265 10.34 -30.04 13.63
N ARG A 266 11.16 -28.98 13.72
CA ARG A 266 10.84 -27.80 14.54
C ARG A 266 9.47 -27.23 14.18
N ARG A 267 9.20 -27.05 12.89
CA ARG A 267 7.93 -26.52 12.38
C ARG A 267 6.68 -27.29 12.80
N LYS A 268 6.80 -28.58 13.13
CA LYS A 268 5.68 -29.43 13.57
C LYS A 268 5.35 -29.28 15.06
N GLU A 269 6.29 -28.78 15.85
CA GLU A 269 6.19 -28.69 17.31
C GLU A 269 6.04 -27.25 17.83
N ILE A 270 6.30 -26.25 16.99
CA ILE A 270 6.20 -24.84 17.40
C ILE A 270 4.81 -24.30 17.08
N TYR A 271 4.12 -23.88 18.12
CA TYR A 271 2.80 -23.25 18.04
C TYR A 271 2.93 -21.73 18.05
N GLY A 272 2.03 -21.07 17.33
CA GLY A 272 2.03 -19.63 17.17
C GLY A 272 0.75 -19.14 16.52
N TYR A 273 0.83 -17.94 15.98
CA TYR A 273 -0.27 -17.31 15.26
C TYR A 273 0.23 -16.83 13.89
N TRP A 274 -0.53 -17.18 12.85
CA TRP A 274 -0.46 -16.50 11.57
C TRP A 274 -1.21 -15.19 11.68
N ILE A 275 -0.58 -14.07 11.32
CA ILE A 275 -1.09 -12.73 11.58
C ILE A 275 -1.32 -12.01 10.26
N ALA A 276 -2.51 -11.43 10.13
CA ALA A 276 -2.85 -10.48 9.08
C ALA A 276 -2.98 -9.09 9.69
N ALA A 277 -2.40 -8.08 9.02
CA ALA A 277 -2.51 -6.68 9.41
C ALA A 277 -3.54 -5.96 8.54
N ILE A 278 -4.46 -5.24 9.16
CA ILE A 278 -5.55 -4.52 8.51
C ILE A 278 -5.42 -3.04 8.81
N ASN A 279 -5.22 -2.22 7.80
CA ASN A 279 -5.08 -0.77 7.93
C ASN A 279 -6.38 -0.14 8.44
N ARG A 280 -6.31 0.58 9.56
CA ARG A 280 -7.49 1.15 10.25
C ARG A 280 -8.19 2.25 9.46
N PHE A 281 -7.53 2.84 8.47
CA PHE A 281 -8.07 3.95 7.69
C PHE A 281 -8.83 3.49 6.45
N ASN A 282 -8.47 2.34 5.87
CA ASN A 282 -8.98 1.92 4.57
C ASN A 282 -9.37 0.42 4.47
N GLY A 283 -9.08 -0.39 5.50
CA GLY A 283 -9.42 -1.82 5.53
C GLY A 283 -8.56 -2.69 4.62
N HIS A 284 -7.48 -2.16 4.04
CA HIS A 284 -6.52 -2.96 3.30
C HIS A 284 -5.81 -3.93 4.22
N ILE A 285 -5.57 -5.12 3.69
CA ILE A 285 -4.68 -6.09 4.29
C ILE A 285 -3.27 -5.81 3.78
N GLU A 286 -2.32 -5.61 4.70
CA GLU A 286 -0.95 -5.19 4.42
C GLU A 286 0.03 -6.21 5.01
N GLU A 287 1.20 -6.39 4.38
CA GLU A 287 2.25 -7.28 4.87
C GLU A 287 3.07 -6.58 5.95
N LEU A 288 2.68 -6.78 7.21
CA LEU A 288 3.35 -6.25 8.40
C LEU A 288 3.58 -7.35 9.44
N PRO A 289 4.62 -7.22 10.28
CA PRO A 289 5.71 -6.24 10.21
C PRO A 289 6.65 -6.51 9.03
N HIS A 290 7.29 -5.47 8.49
CA HIS A 290 8.33 -5.64 7.47
C HIS A 290 9.54 -6.32 8.10
N ILE A 291 9.72 -7.61 7.84
CA ILE A 291 10.97 -8.31 8.14
C ILE A 291 11.97 -7.87 7.06
N PRO A 292 13.02 -7.12 7.39
CA PRO A 292 14.03 -6.75 6.40
C PRO A 292 14.66 -8.02 5.83
N ASP A 293 14.82 -8.08 4.51
CA ASP A 293 15.56 -9.15 3.85
C ASP A 293 16.97 -9.22 4.45
N ASN A 294 17.24 -10.25 5.24
CA ASN A 294 18.59 -10.58 5.71
C ASN A 294 19.40 -11.16 4.53
N SER A 295 19.72 -10.28 3.58
CA SER A 295 20.70 -10.51 2.51
C SER A 295 21.97 -9.71 2.81
N SER A 296 22.53 -9.86 4.00
CA SER A 296 23.93 -9.53 4.26
C SER A 296 24.47 -10.36 5.43
N GLY A 297 24.99 -11.55 5.10
CA GLY A 297 25.53 -12.48 6.08
C GLY A 297 26.38 -13.60 5.50
N ARG A 298 27.16 -13.33 4.45
CA ARG A 298 28.33 -14.16 4.08
C ARG A 298 29.48 -13.25 3.64
N SER A 299 30.32 -12.90 4.61
CA SER A 299 31.78 -12.83 4.45
C SER A 299 32.40 -12.43 5.79
N LYS A 300 32.87 -13.42 6.54
CA LYS A 300 34.29 -13.64 6.82
C LYS A 300 34.48 -15.08 7.29
#